data_AF-A0A932FQV3-F1
#
_entry.id   AF-A0A932FQV3-F1
#
_cell.length_a   1.000
_cell.length_b   1.000
_cell.length_c   1.000
_cell.angle_alpha   90.00
_cell.angle_beta   90.00
_cell.angle_gamma   90.00
#
_symmetry.space_group_name_H-M   'P 1'
#
loop_
_entity.id
_entity.type
_entity.pdbx_description
1 polymer ?
#
loop_
_entity_poly.entity_id
_entity_poly.type
_entity_poly.pdbx_seq_one_letter_code
_entity_poly.pdbx_strand_id
1 'polypeptide(L)'
;MDLIVEGIVRAFRLLVQGDPEVVRVTLLSLAVSLGATAISLFIGITLGALIGLTRFSGRRFLVSLVNTGMGSPPVVIGLLVSVFLWRNGPLGIFQLMYTPYAIVIAQCIISLPIITGFTVASIQQIDPRLRLQIAALGASRWQLLWILVRDTRLPLLAAVMAGFGSIISEVGAAMMVGGNIQGQTRVLTTAIVQEVGKGDFGLAIALGVILMALVYLVNLALTIIQQRSKPR
;
A
#
# COMPACT_ATOMS: atom_id res chain seq x y z
N MET A 1 -24.19 -1.73 23.90
CA MET A 1 -23.46 -3.00 24.00
C MET A 1 -23.97 -3.99 22.95
N ASP A 2 -25.29 -4.09 22.78
CA ASP A 2 -25.92 -5.02 21.83
C ASP A 2 -25.47 -4.82 20.37
N LEU A 3 -25.36 -3.57 19.91
CA LEU A 3 -24.98 -3.24 18.53
C LEU A 3 -23.58 -3.75 18.14
N ILE A 4 -22.63 -3.73 19.08
CA ILE A 4 -21.25 -4.23 18.85
C ILE A 4 -21.27 -5.75 18.79
N VAL A 5 -21.96 -6.39 19.73
CA VAL A 5 -22.07 -7.86 19.79
C VAL A 5 -22.80 -8.39 18.56
N GLU A 6 -23.90 -7.75 18.16
CA GLU A 6 -24.65 -8.06 16.94
C GLU A 6 -23.78 -7.89 15.69
N GLY A 7 -22.98 -6.83 15.61
CA GLY A 7 -22.03 -6.62 14.51
C GLY A 7 -20.99 -7.73 14.41
N ILE A 8 -20.41 -8.16 15.53
CA ILE A 8 -19.44 -9.26 15.58
C ILE A 8 -20.09 -10.60 15.17
N VAL A 9 -21.27 -10.90 15.71
CA VAL A 9 -22.03 -12.12 15.35
C VAL A 9 -22.39 -12.11 13.87
N ARG A 10 -22.81 -10.96 13.33
CA ARG A 10 -23.12 -10.79 11.91
C ARG A 10 -21.88 -10.97 11.05
N ALA A 11 -20.72 -10.45 11.46
CA ALA A 11 -19.43 -10.69 10.79
C ALA A 11 -19.13 -12.18 10.68
N PHE A 12 -19.28 -12.91 11.79
CA PHE A 12 -19.04 -14.35 11.82
C PHE A 12 -20.02 -15.09 10.91
N ARG A 13 -21.31 -14.74 10.92
CA ARG A 13 -22.29 -15.33 10.00
C ARG A 13 -21.96 -15.05 8.54
N LEU A 14 -21.62 -13.82 8.17
CA LEU A 14 -21.28 -13.45 6.80
C LEU A 14 -20.05 -14.22 6.30
N LEU A 15 -19.05 -14.42 7.17
CA LEU A 15 -17.86 -15.22 6.86
C LEU A 15 -18.19 -16.72 6.73
N VAL A 16 -18.96 -17.29 7.65
CA VAL A 16 -19.30 -18.73 7.65
C VAL A 16 -20.25 -19.08 6.51
N GLN A 17 -21.22 -18.21 6.21
CA GLN A 17 -22.15 -18.39 5.10
C GLN A 17 -21.51 -18.06 3.74
N GLY A 18 -20.35 -17.40 3.74
CA GLY A 18 -19.64 -17.01 2.53
C GLY A 18 -20.47 -16.07 1.66
N ASP A 19 -21.00 -14.99 2.25
CA ASP A 19 -21.83 -14.04 1.51
C ASP A 19 -21.12 -13.59 0.22
N PRO A 20 -21.71 -13.79 -0.98
CA PRO A 20 -21.03 -13.55 -2.24
C PRO A 20 -20.58 -12.10 -2.42
N GLU A 21 -21.32 -11.14 -1.86
CA GLU A 21 -20.94 -9.73 -1.94
C GLU A 21 -19.75 -9.45 -1.03
N VAL A 22 -19.78 -9.92 0.22
CA VAL A 22 -18.67 -9.74 1.17
C VAL A 22 -17.39 -10.38 0.64
N VAL A 23 -17.48 -11.61 0.11
CA VAL A 23 -16.33 -12.31 -0.49
C VAL A 23 -15.78 -11.51 -1.66
N ARG A 24 -16.63 -11.04 -2.57
CA ARG A 24 -16.21 -10.25 -3.73
C ARG A 24 -15.54 -8.93 -3.33
N VAL A 25 -16.11 -8.18 -2.39
CA VAL A 25 -15.56 -6.92 -1.90
C VAL A 25 -14.23 -7.15 -1.19
N THR A 26 -14.13 -8.22 -0.41
CA THR A 26 -12.89 -8.62 0.28
C THR A 26 -11.78 -8.97 -0.71
N LEU A 27 -12.09 -9.83 -1.69
CA LEU A 27 -11.13 -10.23 -2.74
C LEU A 27 -10.70 -9.06 -3.60
N LEU A 28 -11.62 -8.16 -3.97
CA LEU A 28 -11.28 -6.97 -4.73
C LEU A 28 -10.37 -6.03 -3.93
N SER A 29 -10.67 -5.81 -2.64
CA SER A 29 -9.83 -4.99 -1.76
C SER A 29 -8.42 -5.57 -1.67
N LEU A 30 -8.30 -6.88 -1.50
CA LEU A 30 -7.02 -7.56 -1.45
C LEU A 30 -6.28 -7.47 -2.79
N ALA A 31 -6.95 -7.73 -3.91
CA ALA A 31 -6.34 -7.70 -5.24
C ALA A 31 -5.81 -6.32 -5.60
N VAL A 32 -6.59 -5.26 -5.34
CA VAL A 32 -6.22 -3.88 -5.63
C VAL A 32 -5.07 -3.43 -4.72
N SER A 33 -5.15 -3.68 -3.41
CA SER A 33 -4.08 -3.29 -2.47
C SER A 33 -2.81 -4.11 -2.63
N LEU A 34 -2.88 -5.41 -2.88
CA LEU A 34 -1.68 -6.21 -3.16
C LEU A 34 -1.06 -5.84 -4.51
N GLY A 35 -1.88 -5.60 -5.53
CA GLY A 35 -1.41 -5.15 -6.85
C GLY A 35 -0.68 -3.79 -6.75
N ALA A 36 -1.29 -2.82 -6.08
CA ALA A 36 -0.67 -1.52 -5.84
C ALA A 36 0.60 -1.65 -4.98
N THR A 37 0.59 -2.48 -3.93
CA THR A 37 1.78 -2.74 -3.11
C THR A 37 2.92 -3.30 -3.96
N ALA A 38 2.66 -4.30 -4.82
CA ALA A 38 3.68 -4.92 -5.66
C ALA A 38 4.30 -3.90 -6.64
N ILE A 39 3.47 -3.08 -7.28
CA ILE A 39 3.94 -2.02 -8.20
C ILE A 39 4.77 -0.98 -7.43
N SER A 40 4.28 -0.49 -6.30
CA SER A 40 4.99 0.49 -5.48
C SER A 40 6.27 -0.06 -4.86
N LEU A 41 6.34 -1.35 -4.54
CA LEU A 41 7.58 -1.99 -4.09
C LEU A 41 8.61 -2.00 -5.20
N PHE A 42 8.23 -2.42 -6.40
CA PHE A 42 9.15 -2.45 -7.53
C PHE A 42 9.71 -1.05 -7.82
N ILE A 43 8.84 -0.05 -7.93
CA ILE A 43 9.25 1.33 -8.25
C ILE A 43 9.97 1.97 -7.05
N GLY A 44 9.39 1.89 -5.85
CA GLY A 44 9.88 2.56 -4.66
C GLY A 44 11.21 2.00 -4.14
N ILE A 45 11.43 0.69 -4.22
CA ILE A 45 12.74 0.09 -3.89
C ILE A 45 13.78 0.54 -4.90
N THR A 46 13.46 0.53 -6.19
CA THR A 46 14.38 0.96 -7.25
C THR A 46 14.78 2.43 -7.06
N LEU A 47 13.81 3.32 -6.90
CA LEU A 47 14.05 4.75 -6.67
C LEU A 47 14.79 4.98 -5.36
N GLY A 48 14.36 4.33 -4.28
CA GLY A 48 14.96 4.49 -2.96
C GLY A 48 16.40 4.00 -2.93
N ALA A 49 16.72 2.95 -3.68
CA ALA A 49 18.08 2.47 -3.81
C ALA A 49 18.96 3.40 -4.63
N LEU A 50 18.46 3.93 -5.74
CA LEU A 50 19.18 4.95 -6.52
C LEU A 50 19.48 6.20 -5.67
N ILE A 51 18.49 6.72 -4.95
CA ILE A 51 18.64 7.90 -4.06
C ILE A 51 19.56 7.59 -2.86
N GLY A 52 19.47 6.38 -2.32
CA GLY A 52 20.27 5.91 -1.18
C GLY A 52 21.76 5.71 -1.52
N LEU A 53 22.08 5.30 -2.75
CA LEU A 53 23.44 4.99 -3.18
C LEU A 53 24.16 6.15 -3.87
N THR A 54 23.45 7.03 -4.56
CA THR A 54 24.06 8.14 -5.32
C THR A 54 24.26 9.38 -4.46
N ARG A 55 25.33 10.14 -4.74
CA ARG A 55 25.60 11.47 -4.17
C ARG A 55 25.56 12.49 -5.31
N PHE A 56 24.51 13.30 -5.38
CA PHE A 56 24.35 14.39 -6.34
C PHE A 56 23.74 15.61 -5.65
N SER A 57 23.91 16.80 -6.24
CA SER A 57 23.56 18.09 -5.60
C SER A 57 22.08 18.19 -5.18
N GLY A 58 21.15 17.71 -6.02
CA GLY A 58 19.71 17.74 -5.75
C GLY A 58 19.19 16.68 -4.77
N ARG A 59 20.05 15.83 -4.21
CA ARG A 59 19.62 14.68 -3.40
C ARG A 59 18.81 15.07 -2.16
N ARG A 60 19.23 16.13 -1.46
CA ARG A 60 18.54 16.60 -0.24
C ARG A 60 17.11 17.03 -0.55
N PHE A 61 16.91 17.71 -1.68
CA PHE A 61 15.59 18.10 -2.15
C PHE A 61 14.72 16.90 -2.48
N LEU A 62 15.23 15.90 -3.21
CA LEU A 62 14.46 14.67 -3.49
C LEU A 62 14.08 13.90 -2.23
N VAL A 63 15.01 13.75 -1.28
CA VAL A 63 14.71 13.09 0.00
C VAL A 63 13.65 13.89 0.77
N SER A 64 13.73 15.22 0.77
CA SER A 64 12.69 16.06 1.37
C SER A 64 11.34 15.85 0.70
N LEU A 65 11.28 15.76 -0.64
CA LEU A 65 10.05 15.54 -1.38
C LEU A 65 9.44 14.17 -1.06
N VAL A 66 10.28 13.12 -1.00
CA VAL A 66 9.84 11.78 -0.60
C VAL A 66 9.26 11.81 0.82
N ASN A 67 9.97 12.44 1.78
CA ASN A 67 9.51 12.55 3.16
C ASN A 67 8.19 13.34 3.28
N THR A 68 8.04 14.43 2.53
CA THR A 68 6.75 15.16 2.43
C THR A 68 5.66 14.27 1.83
N GLY A 69 6.01 13.47 0.83
CA GLY A 69 5.13 12.48 0.21
C GLY A 69 4.57 11.46 1.21
N MET A 70 5.36 11.03 2.19
CA MET A 70 4.93 10.07 3.21
C MET A 70 3.78 10.57 4.08
N GLY A 71 3.65 11.90 4.23
CA GLY A 71 2.57 12.54 4.97
C GLY A 71 1.47 13.12 4.07
N SER A 72 1.48 12.82 2.77
CA SER A 72 0.52 13.42 1.84
C SER A 72 -0.91 12.97 2.16
N PRO A 73 -1.86 13.92 2.32
CA PRO A 73 -3.25 13.57 2.59
C PRO A 73 -3.84 12.73 1.43
N PRO A 74 -4.36 11.52 1.70
CA PRO A 74 -4.91 10.65 0.64
C PRO A 74 -6.02 11.31 -0.17
N VAL A 75 -6.83 12.17 0.46
CA VAL A 75 -7.91 12.92 -0.22
C VAL A 75 -7.36 13.86 -1.30
N VAL A 76 -6.20 14.49 -1.06
CA VAL A 76 -5.56 15.36 -2.06
C VAL A 76 -5.05 14.53 -3.23
N ILE A 77 -4.44 13.37 -2.95
CA ILE A 77 -4.00 12.44 -4.01
C ILE A 77 -5.21 11.92 -4.80
N GLY A 78 -6.29 11.56 -4.13
CA GLY A 78 -7.55 11.17 -4.74
C GLY A 78 -8.08 12.24 -5.69
N LEU A 79 -8.14 13.49 -5.25
CA LEU A 79 -8.54 14.62 -6.07
C LEU A 79 -7.66 14.77 -7.32
N LEU A 80 -6.34 14.76 -7.15
CA LEU A 80 -5.40 14.88 -8.26
C LEU A 80 -5.62 13.76 -9.28
N VAL A 81 -5.68 12.50 -8.82
CA VAL A 81 -5.91 11.36 -9.72
C VAL A 81 -7.27 11.48 -10.41
N SER A 82 -8.33 11.86 -9.71
CA SER A 82 -9.65 12.09 -10.30
C SER A 82 -9.62 13.15 -11.41
N VAL A 83 -8.94 14.29 -11.19
CA VAL A 83 -8.82 15.35 -12.19
C VAL A 83 -8.03 14.87 -13.41
N PHE A 84 -6.96 14.10 -13.20
CA PHE A 84 -6.15 13.57 -14.30
C PHE A 84 -6.89 12.53 -15.13
N LEU A 85 -7.61 11.61 -14.48
CA LEU A 85 -8.37 10.54 -15.12
C LEU A 85 -9.78 10.97 -15.59
N TRP A 86 -10.20 12.20 -15.28
CA TRP A 86 -11.49 12.71 -15.70
C TRP A 86 -11.61 12.68 -17.23
N ARG A 87 -12.84 12.63 -17.76
CA ARG A 87 -13.08 12.51 -19.20
C ARG A 87 -12.41 13.59 -20.05
N ASN A 88 -12.31 14.81 -19.51
CA ASN A 88 -11.63 15.95 -20.14
C ASN A 88 -10.24 16.22 -19.54
N GLY A 89 -9.76 15.35 -18.65
CA GLY A 89 -8.46 15.45 -18.02
C GLY A 89 -7.33 14.96 -18.93
N PRO A 90 -6.06 15.26 -18.59
CA PRO A 90 -4.89 14.87 -19.37
C PRO A 90 -4.80 13.37 -19.71
N LEU A 91 -5.30 12.50 -18.82
CA LEU A 91 -5.30 11.04 -18.98
C LEU A 91 -6.71 10.50 -19.27
N GLY A 92 -7.67 11.37 -19.60
CA GLY A 92 -9.07 11.01 -19.87
C GLY A 92 -9.25 10.06 -21.06
N ILE A 93 -8.30 10.04 -21.99
CA ILE A 93 -8.27 9.12 -23.14
C ILE A 93 -8.28 7.64 -22.73
N PHE A 94 -7.77 7.31 -21.54
CA PHE A 94 -7.70 5.94 -21.05
C PHE A 94 -8.98 5.47 -20.37
N GLN A 95 -9.93 6.38 -20.09
CA GLN A 95 -11.23 6.09 -19.48
C GLN A 95 -11.16 5.18 -18.24
N LEU A 96 -10.13 5.36 -17.40
CA LEU A 96 -9.89 4.52 -16.22
C LEU A 96 -10.75 4.91 -15.02
N MET A 97 -11.44 6.05 -15.07
CA MET A 97 -12.29 6.52 -13.98
C MET A 97 -13.37 5.49 -13.65
N TYR A 98 -13.62 5.25 -12.36
CA TYR A 98 -14.55 4.23 -11.86
C TYR A 98 -14.17 2.79 -12.22
N THR A 99 -12.87 2.51 -12.35
CA THR A 99 -12.34 1.15 -12.51
C THR A 99 -11.42 0.77 -11.34
N PRO A 100 -11.20 -0.54 -11.07
CA PRO A 100 -10.20 -0.98 -10.10
C PRO A 100 -8.79 -0.45 -10.41
N TYR A 101 -8.46 -0.26 -11.70
CA TYR A 101 -7.17 0.27 -12.12
C TYR A 101 -6.92 1.69 -11.64
N ALA A 102 -7.95 2.54 -11.60
CA ALA A 102 -7.80 3.89 -11.03
C ALA A 102 -7.52 3.85 -9.53
N ILE A 103 -8.12 2.90 -8.80
CA ILE A 103 -7.83 2.70 -7.37
C ILE A 103 -6.37 2.24 -7.20
N VAL A 104 -5.91 1.29 -8.02
CA VAL A 104 -4.49 0.84 -8.02
C VAL A 104 -3.56 2.03 -8.26
N ILE A 105 -3.82 2.88 -9.26
CA ILE A 105 -3.00 4.07 -9.54
C ILE A 105 -2.94 5.02 -8.34
N ALA A 106 -4.09 5.33 -7.74
CA ALA A 106 -4.14 6.21 -6.57
C ALA A 106 -3.37 5.62 -5.38
N GLN A 107 -3.57 4.34 -5.08
CA GLN A 107 -2.85 3.63 -4.04
C GLN A 107 -1.34 3.54 -4.32
N CYS A 108 -0.92 3.39 -5.57
CA CYS A 108 0.48 3.45 -5.95
C CYS A 108 1.11 4.79 -5.58
N ILE A 109 0.46 5.90 -5.94
CA ILE A 109 0.96 7.25 -5.64
C ILE A 109 1.06 7.49 -4.12
N ILE A 110 0.11 6.95 -3.34
CA ILE A 110 0.10 7.06 -1.87
C ILE A 110 1.23 6.24 -1.24
N SER A 111 1.42 4.99 -1.67
CA SER A 111 2.40 4.07 -1.05
C SER A 111 3.84 4.28 -1.52
N LEU A 112 4.04 4.82 -2.73
CA LEU A 112 5.36 5.02 -3.32
C LEU A 112 6.32 5.87 -2.47
N PRO A 113 5.95 7.05 -1.93
CA PRO A 113 6.86 7.82 -1.08
C PRO A 113 7.18 7.10 0.24
N ILE A 114 6.23 6.35 0.80
CA ILE A 114 6.44 5.54 2.01
C ILE A 114 7.52 4.49 1.74
N ILE A 115 7.31 3.66 0.73
CA ILE A 115 8.26 2.60 0.39
C ILE A 115 9.63 3.18 0.00
N THR A 116 9.64 4.25 -0.79
CA THR A 116 10.89 4.92 -1.20
C THR A 116 11.65 5.45 0.01
N GLY A 117 10.98 6.15 0.93
CA GLY A 117 11.59 6.72 2.13
C GLY A 117 12.19 5.66 3.05
N PHE A 118 11.44 4.59 3.33
CA PHE A 118 11.96 3.46 4.11
C PHE A 118 13.13 2.76 3.41
N THR A 119 13.10 2.63 2.08
CA THR A 119 14.21 2.04 1.31
C THR A 119 15.46 2.92 1.37
N VAL A 120 15.32 4.24 1.21
CA VAL A 120 16.43 5.21 1.37
C VAL A 120 17.04 5.08 2.75
N ALA A 121 16.23 5.08 3.80
CA ALA A 121 16.69 4.96 5.18
C ALA A 121 17.42 3.63 5.43
N SER A 122 16.87 2.52 4.94
CA SER A 122 17.45 1.18 5.07
C SER A 122 18.83 1.10 4.41
N ILE A 123 18.95 1.63 3.20
CA ILE A 123 20.21 1.59 2.44
C ILE A 123 21.26 2.49 3.09
N GLN A 124 20.87 3.65 3.63
CA GLN A 124 21.78 4.55 4.33
C GLN A 124 22.33 3.97 5.64
N GLN A 125 21.64 3.03 6.27
CA GLN A 125 22.10 2.35 7.48
C GLN A 125 23.13 1.24 7.22
N ILE A 126 23.33 0.83 5.97
CA ILE A 126 24.34 -0.18 5.62
C ILE A 126 25.75 0.38 5.90
N ASP A 127 26.59 -0.43 6.56
CA ASP A 127 28.00 -0.10 6.81
C ASP A 127 28.70 0.29 5.48
N PRO A 128 29.28 1.50 5.40
CA PRO A 128 30.09 1.91 4.24
C PRO A 128 31.20 0.92 3.88
N ARG A 129 31.75 0.18 4.86
CA ARG A 129 32.78 -0.83 4.65
C ARG A 129 32.29 -1.99 3.79
N LEU A 130 31.05 -2.45 3.98
CA LEU A 130 30.46 -3.51 3.17
C LEU A 130 30.41 -3.10 1.70
N ARG A 131 30.05 -1.84 1.42
CA ARG A 131 30.02 -1.31 0.05
C ARG A 131 31.41 -1.27 -0.59
N LEU A 132 32.42 -0.83 0.17
CA LEU A 132 33.82 -0.81 -0.29
C LEU A 132 34.34 -2.22 -0.55
N GLN A 133 33.99 -3.19 0.30
CA GLN A 133 34.38 -4.59 0.14
C GLN A 133 33.76 -5.22 -1.11
N ILE A 134 32.46 -5.03 -1.33
CA ILE A 134 31.78 -5.52 -2.54
C ILE A 134 32.38 -4.90 -3.80
N ALA A 135 32.68 -3.59 -3.78
CA ALA A 135 33.32 -2.91 -4.89
C ALA A 135 34.76 -3.41 -5.13
N ALA A 136 35.53 -3.69 -4.08
CA ALA A 136 36.90 -4.21 -4.16
C ALA A 136 36.94 -5.64 -4.75
N LEU A 137 35.88 -6.43 -4.58
CA LEU A 137 35.71 -7.74 -5.21
C LEU A 137 35.34 -7.67 -6.70
N GLY A 138 35.31 -6.47 -7.29
CA GLY A 138 35.04 -6.26 -8.73
C GLY A 138 33.56 -6.28 -9.10
N ALA A 139 32.64 -6.16 -8.14
CA ALA A 139 31.21 -6.17 -8.42
C ALA A 139 30.78 -4.97 -9.28
N SER A 140 29.96 -5.23 -10.30
CA SER A 140 29.34 -4.17 -11.10
C SER A 140 28.33 -3.36 -10.28
N ARG A 141 27.94 -2.17 -10.76
CA ARG A 141 26.94 -1.32 -10.07
C ARG A 141 25.60 -2.05 -9.82
N TRP A 142 25.20 -2.91 -10.76
CA TRP A 142 23.98 -3.73 -10.64
C TRP A 142 24.14 -4.87 -9.64
N GLN A 143 25.31 -5.52 -9.60
CA GLN A 143 25.61 -6.54 -8.60
C GLN A 143 25.66 -5.93 -7.19
N LEU A 144 26.29 -4.76 -7.03
CA LEU A 144 26.29 -4.02 -5.78
C LEU A 144 24.86 -3.69 -5.34
N LEU A 145 24.03 -3.13 -6.23
CA LEU A 145 22.62 -2.82 -5.95
C LEU A 145 21.87 -4.06 -5.48
N TRP A 146 21.99 -5.17 -6.21
CA TRP A 146 21.31 -6.43 -5.89
C TRP A 146 21.73 -7.00 -4.54
N ILE A 147 23.04 -6.99 -4.23
CA ILE A 147 23.57 -7.47 -2.96
C ILE A 147 23.06 -6.59 -1.81
N LEU A 148 23.09 -5.26 -1.96
CA LEU A 148 22.64 -4.34 -0.92
C LEU A 148 21.12 -4.44 -0.67
N VAL A 149 20.32 -4.59 -1.71
CA VAL A 149 18.86 -4.83 -1.58
C VAL A 149 18.60 -6.17 -0.90
N ARG A 150 19.36 -7.21 -1.24
CA ARG A 150 19.25 -8.54 -0.61
C ARG A 150 19.64 -8.51 0.86
N ASP A 151 20.68 -7.75 1.22
CA ASP A 151 21.13 -7.57 2.60
C ASP A 151 20.11 -6.79 3.43
N THR A 152 19.48 -5.78 2.83
CA THR A 152 18.43 -4.96 3.46
C THR A 152 17.03 -5.55 3.40
N ARG A 153 16.87 -6.83 3.02
CA ARG A 153 15.55 -7.47 2.89
C ARG A 153 14.66 -7.37 4.15
N LEU A 154 15.26 -7.41 5.35
CA LEU A 154 14.49 -7.36 6.61
C LEU A 154 14.00 -5.94 6.95
N PRO A 155 14.84 -4.90 6.83
CA PRO A 155 14.36 -3.52 6.81
C PRO A 155 13.31 -3.26 5.72
N LEU A 156 13.48 -3.83 4.53
CA LEU A 156 12.53 -3.64 3.42
C LEU A 156 11.16 -4.29 3.70
N LEU A 157 11.09 -5.36 4.49
CA LEU A 157 9.80 -5.90 4.95
C LEU A 157 9.00 -4.87 5.77
N ALA A 158 9.66 -3.99 6.53
CA ALA A 158 8.97 -2.90 7.22
C ALA A 158 8.41 -1.87 6.24
N ALA A 159 9.12 -1.60 5.13
CA ALA A 159 8.63 -0.75 4.04
C ALA A 159 7.36 -1.35 3.39
N VAL A 160 7.35 -2.68 3.19
CA VAL A 160 6.17 -3.42 2.68
C VAL A 160 4.99 -3.27 3.62
N MET A 161 5.19 -3.55 4.92
CA MET A 161 4.13 -3.45 5.92
C MET A 161 3.56 -2.03 6.02
N ALA A 162 4.42 -1.01 6.02
CA ALA A 162 4.01 0.39 6.07
C ALA A 162 3.24 0.81 4.81
N GLY A 163 3.75 0.47 3.62
CA GLY A 163 3.12 0.79 2.34
C GLY A 163 1.78 0.07 2.13
N PHE A 164 1.70 -1.22 2.50
CA PHE A 164 0.44 -1.98 2.46
C PHE A 164 -0.57 -1.41 3.45
N GLY A 165 -0.14 -1.17 4.71
CA GLY A 165 -1.00 -0.62 5.76
C GLY A 165 -1.62 0.72 5.41
N SER A 166 -0.87 1.60 4.72
CA SER A 166 -1.38 2.91 4.30
C SER A 166 -2.45 2.82 3.22
N ILE A 167 -2.37 1.84 2.31
CA ILE A 167 -3.30 1.75 1.16
C ILE A 167 -4.50 0.85 1.42
N ILE A 168 -4.36 -0.22 2.22
CA ILE A 168 -5.48 -1.09 2.59
C ILE A 168 -6.49 -0.36 3.48
N SER A 169 -6.02 0.66 4.21
CA SER A 169 -6.83 1.53 5.07
C SER A 169 -7.34 2.78 4.34
N GLU A 170 -7.02 2.92 3.05
CA GLU A 170 -7.39 4.10 2.27
C GLU A 170 -8.88 4.04 1.88
N VAL A 171 -9.58 5.15 2.10
CA VAL A 171 -11.01 5.31 1.79
C VAL A 171 -11.26 6.42 0.76
N GLY A 172 -10.64 7.59 0.97
CA GLY A 172 -11.00 8.82 0.27
C GLY A 172 -10.61 8.77 -1.21
N ALA A 173 -9.37 8.42 -1.51
CA ALA A 173 -8.91 8.27 -2.89
C ALA A 173 -9.68 7.16 -3.61
N ALA A 174 -9.88 6.00 -2.97
CA ALA A 174 -10.65 4.88 -3.52
C ALA A 174 -12.11 5.28 -3.81
N MET A 175 -12.75 6.04 -2.93
CA MET A 175 -14.12 6.52 -3.15
C MET A 175 -14.18 7.56 -4.27
N MET A 176 -13.22 8.47 -4.35
CA MET A 176 -13.18 9.51 -5.39
C MET A 176 -12.93 8.93 -6.77
N VAL A 177 -11.94 8.04 -6.93
CA VAL A 177 -11.55 7.48 -8.23
C VAL A 177 -12.36 6.25 -8.63
N GLY A 178 -12.77 5.44 -7.65
CA GLY A 178 -13.50 4.19 -7.86
C GLY A 178 -15.02 4.35 -7.82
N GLY A 179 -15.56 5.34 -7.12
CA GLY A 179 -17.00 5.63 -7.06
C GLY A 179 -17.83 4.63 -6.23
N ASN A 180 -17.20 3.66 -5.57
CA ASN A 180 -17.87 2.66 -4.71
C ASN A 180 -19.01 1.88 -5.40
N ILE A 181 -18.79 1.46 -6.64
CA ILE A 181 -19.79 0.79 -7.47
C ILE A 181 -19.89 -0.68 -7.07
N GLN A 182 -21.11 -1.11 -6.72
CA GLN A 182 -21.38 -2.50 -6.33
C GLN A 182 -21.00 -3.46 -7.45
N GLY A 183 -20.23 -4.49 -7.10
CA GLY A 183 -19.78 -5.51 -8.04
C GLY A 183 -18.67 -5.11 -9.00
N GLN A 184 -18.16 -3.87 -8.94
CA GLN A 184 -17.09 -3.40 -9.82
C GLN A 184 -15.93 -2.79 -9.06
N THR A 185 -16.17 -1.79 -8.21
CA THR A 185 -15.11 -0.99 -7.56
C THR A 185 -15.27 -0.84 -6.04
N ARG A 186 -16.34 -1.40 -5.47
CA ARG A 186 -16.58 -1.40 -4.03
C ARG A 186 -15.50 -2.20 -3.29
N VAL A 187 -14.71 -1.50 -2.48
CA VAL A 187 -13.72 -2.09 -1.56
C VAL A 187 -14.24 -2.01 -0.11
N LEU A 188 -13.61 -2.73 0.81
CA LEU A 188 -14.06 -2.84 2.20
C LEU A 188 -14.17 -1.47 2.87
N THR A 189 -13.18 -0.60 2.68
CA THR A 189 -13.15 0.74 3.26
C THR A 189 -14.31 1.62 2.78
N THR A 190 -14.61 1.60 1.48
CA THR A 190 -15.74 2.37 0.91
C THR A 190 -17.09 1.77 1.28
N ALA A 191 -17.17 0.43 1.40
CA ALA A 191 -18.37 -0.26 1.87
C ALA A 191 -18.69 0.10 3.33
N ILE A 192 -17.69 0.11 4.22
CA ILE A 192 -17.85 0.51 5.63
C ILE A 192 -18.43 1.93 5.71
N VAL A 193 -17.86 2.90 4.97
CA VAL A 193 -18.37 4.27 4.96
C VAL A 193 -19.81 4.34 4.43
N GLN A 194 -20.13 3.58 3.40
CA GLN A 194 -21.48 3.53 2.86
C GLN A 194 -22.49 2.97 3.87
N GLU A 195 -22.17 1.88 4.56
CA GLU A 195 -23.08 1.28 5.54
C GLU A 195 -23.27 2.16 6.78
N VAL A 196 -22.22 2.85 7.23
CA VAL A 196 -22.35 3.92 8.25
C VAL A 196 -23.29 5.03 7.76
N GLY A 197 -23.14 5.47 6.50
CA GLY A 197 -24.01 6.51 5.91
C GLY A 197 -25.48 6.10 5.79
N LYS A 198 -25.77 4.79 5.68
CA LYS A 198 -27.14 4.24 5.70
C LYS A 198 -27.69 4.04 7.11
N GLY A 199 -26.86 4.15 8.15
CA GLY A 199 -27.21 3.79 9.52
C GLY A 199 -27.18 2.29 9.84
N ASP A 200 -26.73 1.42 8.91
CA ASP A 200 -26.49 -0.01 9.20
C ASP A 200 -25.12 -0.19 9.86
N PHE A 201 -25.03 0.27 11.11
CA PHE A 201 -23.82 0.14 11.91
C PHE A 201 -23.44 -1.33 12.16
N GLY A 202 -24.42 -2.25 12.18
CA GLY A 202 -24.16 -3.69 12.36
C GLY A 202 -23.36 -4.26 11.20
N LEU A 203 -23.75 -3.97 9.96
CA LEU A 203 -23.00 -4.38 8.77
C LEU A 203 -21.66 -3.63 8.65
N ALA A 204 -21.61 -2.35 8.99
CA ALA A 204 -20.37 -1.59 9.00
C ALA A 204 -19.33 -2.17 9.97
N ILE A 205 -19.74 -2.51 11.20
CA ILE A 205 -18.89 -3.19 12.19
C ILE A 205 -18.43 -4.55 11.65
N ALA A 206 -19.33 -5.31 11.03
CA ALA A 206 -18.99 -6.60 10.47
C ALA A 206 -17.89 -6.50 9.39
N LEU A 207 -18.05 -5.58 8.43
CA LEU A 207 -17.05 -5.32 7.39
C LEU A 207 -15.73 -4.80 7.99
N GLY A 208 -15.79 -3.98 9.04
CA GLY A 208 -14.63 -3.50 9.78
C GLY A 208 -13.83 -4.62 10.45
N VAL A 209 -14.51 -5.57 11.09
CA VAL A 209 -13.88 -6.77 11.68
C VAL A 209 -13.20 -7.60 10.60
N ILE A 210 -13.85 -7.79 9.45
CA ILE A 210 -13.28 -8.53 8.31
C ILE A 210 -12.02 -7.84 7.79
N LEU A 211 -12.07 -6.52 7.59
CA LEU A 211 -10.92 -5.72 7.15
C LEU A 211 -9.75 -5.84 8.14
N MET A 212 -10.02 -5.69 9.45
CA MET A 212 -9.00 -5.82 10.49
C MET A 212 -8.38 -7.22 10.54
N ALA A 213 -9.20 -8.26 10.42
CA ALA A 213 -8.71 -9.64 10.35
C ALA A 213 -7.81 -9.85 9.12
N LEU A 214 -8.20 -9.34 7.97
CA LEU A 214 -7.40 -9.41 6.74
C LEU A 214 -6.06 -8.68 6.90
N VAL A 215 -6.07 -7.46 7.41
CA VAL A 215 -4.86 -6.67 7.66
C VAL A 215 -3.93 -7.39 8.65
N TYR A 216 -4.49 -7.98 9.70
CA TYR A 216 -3.74 -8.78 10.67
C TYR A 216 -3.11 -10.01 10.02
N LEU A 217 -3.85 -10.78 9.23
CA LEU A 217 -3.34 -12.00 8.59
C LEU A 217 -2.18 -11.69 7.62
N VAL A 218 -2.31 -10.63 6.81
CA VAL A 218 -1.23 -10.21 5.90
C VAL A 218 -0.01 -9.77 6.70
N ASN A 219 -0.18 -8.93 7.72
CA ASN A 219 0.95 -8.49 8.55
C ASN A 219 1.57 -9.64 9.36
N LEU A 220 0.79 -10.59 9.84
CA LEU A 220 1.26 -11.78 10.54
C LEU A 220 2.15 -12.61 9.63
N ALA A 221 1.72 -12.87 8.39
CA ALA A 221 2.53 -13.58 7.40
C ALA A 221 3.87 -12.86 7.15
N LEU A 222 3.83 -11.54 6.93
CA LEU A 222 5.03 -10.72 6.74
C LEU A 222 5.95 -10.72 7.98
N THR A 223 5.37 -10.72 9.18
CA THR A 223 6.10 -10.72 10.46
C THR A 223 6.78 -12.05 10.70
N ILE A 224 6.11 -13.17 10.40
CA ILE A 224 6.70 -14.51 10.51
C ILE A 224 7.93 -14.62 9.58
N ILE A 225 7.83 -14.09 8.35
CA ILE A 225 8.96 -14.06 7.40
C ILE A 225 10.11 -13.22 7.95
N GLN A 226 9.81 -12.05 8.54
CA GLN A 226 10.80 -11.15 9.12
C GLN A 226 11.52 -11.79 10.32
N GLN A 227 10.79 -12.44 11.23
CA GLN A 227 11.36 -13.05 12.44
C GLN A 227 12.16 -14.32 12.15
N ARG A 228 11.75 -15.16 11.19
CA ARG A 228 12.52 -16.35 10.79
C ARG A 228 13.89 -16.03 10.19
N SER A 229 14.04 -14.82 9.66
CA SER A 229 15.22 -14.43 8.89
C SER A 229 16.26 -13.65 9.71
N LYS A 230 15.97 -13.29 10.97
CA LYS A 230 16.99 -12.80 11.90
C LYS A 230 17.86 -13.99 12.31
N PRO A 231 19.18 -13.98 12.04
CA PRO A 231 20.07 -14.94 12.69
C PRO A 231 19.98 -14.69 14.21
N ARG A 232 19.89 -15.78 14.98
CA ARG A 232 20.15 -15.71 16.43
C ARG A 232 21.60 -15.33 16.68
#